data_AF-A0A7W0TCH9-F1
#
_entry.id   AF-A0A7W0TCH9-F1
#
_cell.length_a   1.000
_cell.length_b   1.000
_cell.length_c   1.000
_cell.angle_alpha   90.00
_cell.angle_beta   90.00
_cell.angle_gamma   90.00
#
_symmetry.space_group_name_H-M   'P 1'
#
loop_
_entity.id
_entity.type
_entity.pdbx_description
1 polymer ?
#
loop_
_entity_poly.entity_id
_entity_poly.type
_entity_poly.pdbx_seq_one_letter_code
_entity_poly.pdbx_strand_id
1 'polypeptide(L)' 'ILRQAFAHEGSGEGMGLYFGATSGDVFGSEDAGGTWFTAATKLPPVHSVRVA' A
#
# COMPACT_ATOMS: atom_id res chain seq x y z
N ILE A 1 7.59 10.92 7.76
CA ILE A 1 6.43 11.37 6.94
C ILE A 1 5.50 10.18 6.76
N LEU A 2 4.21 10.36 7.07
CA LEU A 2 3.18 9.32 6.96
C LEU A 2 2.65 9.34 5.51
N ARG A 3 2.75 8.20 4.79
CA ARG A 3 2.26 7.89 3.42
C ARG A 3 2.58 8.93 2.32
N GLN A 4 3.46 8.58 1.37
CA GLN A 4 3.73 9.43 0.19
C GLN A 4 3.10 8.89 -1.09
N ALA A 5 2.68 7.64 -1.09
CA ALA A 5 2.07 6.99 -2.23
C ALA A 5 0.88 6.15 -1.78
N PHE A 6 -0.22 6.18 -2.53
CA PHE A 6 -1.43 5.41 -2.26
C PHE A 6 -2.09 5.00 -3.56
N ALA A 7 -2.55 3.75 -3.64
CA ALA A 7 -3.39 3.25 -4.72
C ALA A 7 -4.38 2.22 -4.18
N HIS A 8 -5.48 2.03 -4.89
CA HIS A 8 -6.48 1.02 -4.57
C HIS A 8 -6.99 0.35 -5.84
N GLU A 9 -7.48 -0.87 -5.70
CA GLU A 9 -8.13 -1.66 -6.75
C GLU A 9 -9.40 -2.32 -6.22
N GLY A 10 -10.33 -2.61 -7.11
CA GLY A 10 -11.60 -3.22 -6.75
C GLY A 10 -12.52 -2.33 -5.90
N SER A 11 -13.52 -2.96 -5.28
CA SER A 11 -14.53 -2.30 -4.45
C SER A 11 -15.18 -3.27 -3.47
N GLY A 12 -15.89 -2.74 -2.46
CA GLY A 12 -16.56 -3.55 -1.45
C GLY A 12 -15.58 -4.16 -0.44
N GLU A 13 -15.94 -5.30 0.16
CA GLU A 13 -15.14 -5.94 1.20
C GLU A 13 -13.82 -6.53 0.70
N GLY A 14 -13.70 -6.79 -0.60
CA GLY A 14 -12.45 -7.25 -1.24
C GLY A 14 -11.63 -6.14 -1.87
N MET A 15 -11.80 -4.88 -1.45
CA MET A 15 -11.02 -3.76 -1.98
C MET A 15 -9.55 -3.90 -1.58
N GLY A 16 -8.66 -3.87 -2.57
CA GLY A 16 -7.22 -3.81 -2.37
C GLY A 16 -6.77 -2.39 -2.05
N LEU A 17 -5.99 -2.20 -0.98
CA LEU A 17 -5.41 -0.92 -0.57
C LEU A 17 -3.90 -1.05 -0.44
N TYR A 18 -3.15 -0.13 -1.06
CA TYR A 18 -1.69 -0.18 -1.03
C TYR A 18 -1.09 1.20 -0.81
N PHE A 19 -0.07 1.29 0.04
CA PHE A 19 0.65 2.54 0.26
C PHE A 19 2.14 2.34 0.48
N GLY A 20 2.89 3.36 0.07
CA GLY A 20 4.33 3.46 0.25
C GLY A 20 4.71 4.46 1.33
N ALA A 21 5.69 4.11 2.15
CA ALA A 21 6.25 4.96 3.18
C ALA A 21 7.61 5.55 2.77
N THR A 22 8.00 6.67 3.40
CA THR A 22 9.34 7.25 3.22
C THR A 22 10.46 6.36 3.77
N SER A 23 10.13 5.37 4.60
CA SER A 23 11.09 4.37 5.10
C SER A 23 11.54 3.38 4.03
N GLY A 24 10.82 3.30 2.90
CA GLY A 24 11.07 2.28 1.88
C GLY A 24 10.20 1.03 2.01
N ASP A 25 9.21 1.05 2.89
CA ASP A 25 8.28 -0.05 3.08
C ASP A 25 6.99 0.19 2.28
N VAL A 26 6.44 -0.90 1.74
CA VAL A 26 5.14 -0.94 1.06
C VAL A 26 4.22 -1.87 1.83
N PHE A 27 3.03 -1.37 2.11
CA PHE A 27 1.98 -2.10 2.82
C PHE A 27 0.79 -2.33 1.91
N GLY A 28 0.17 -3.50 2.06
CA GLY A 28 -1.01 -3.92 1.32
C GLY A 28 -2.09 -4.42 2.27
N SER A 29 -3.33 -4.34 1.82
CA SER A 29 -4.51 -4.97 2.41
C SER A 29 -5.41 -5.42 1.27
N GLU A 30 -6.00 -6.61 1.41
CA GLU A 30 -6.95 -7.19 0.44
C GLU A 30 -8.39 -7.28 0.98
N ASP A 31 -8.61 -6.74 2.19
CA ASP A 31 -9.88 -6.80 2.92
C ASP A 31 -10.35 -5.39 3.33
N ALA A 32 -10.23 -4.44 2.39
CA ALA A 32 -10.62 -3.04 2.57
C ALA A 32 -9.99 -2.35 3.80
N GLY A 33 -8.78 -2.76 4.19
CA GLY A 33 -8.02 -2.20 5.31
C GLY A 33 -8.25 -2.92 6.64
N GLY A 34 -8.93 -4.06 6.66
CA GLY A 34 -9.16 -4.87 7.87
C GLY A 34 -7.87 -5.49 8.43
N THR A 35 -7.03 -6.03 7.55
CA THR A 35 -5.73 -6.62 7.85
C THR A 35 -4.67 -6.12 6.88
N TRP A 36 -3.43 -6.06 7.37
CA TRP A 36 -2.32 -5.47 6.63
C TRP A 36 -1.15 -6.45 6.57
N PHE A 37 -0.50 -6.49 5.42
CA PHE A 37 0.75 -7.21 5.21
C PHE A 37 1.80 -6.29 4.58
N THR A 38 3.06 -6.66 4.73
CA THR A 38 4.17 -5.96 4.10
C THR A 38 4.42 -6.55 2.73
N ALA A 39 4.18 -5.78 1.68
CA ALA A 39 4.36 -6.20 0.30
C ALA A 39 5.83 -6.08 -0.16
N ALA A 40 6.56 -5.06 0.34
CA ALA A 40 7.98 -4.87 0.08
C ALA A 40 8.65 -4.10 1.23
N THR A 41 9.96 -4.28 1.41
CA THR A 41 10.76 -3.53 2.39
C THR A 41 12.09 -3.11 1.79
N LYS A 42 12.78 -2.18 2.47
CA LYS A 42 14.15 -1.76 2.14
C LYS A 42 14.31 -1.13 0.75
N LEU A 43 13.25 -0.52 0.24
CA LEU A 43 13.34 0.33 -0.95
C LEU A 43 13.91 1.71 -0.57
N PRO A 44 14.31 2.52 -1.56
CA PRO A 44 14.35 3.96 -1.36
C PRO A 44 12.97 4.51 -0.98
N PRO A 45 12.86 5.78 -0.53
CA PRO A 45 11.58 6.41 -0.24
C PRO A 45 10.55 6.21 -1.37
N VAL A 46 9.39 5.66 -1.03
CA VAL A 46 8.38 5.28 -2.03
C VAL A 46 7.53 6.50 -2.38
N HIS A 47 7.66 6.97 -3.62
CA HIS A 47 6.97 8.17 -4.10
C HIS A 47 5.69 7.87 -4.90
N SER A 48 5.53 6.65 -5.42
CA SER A 48 4.31 6.23 -6.11
C SER A 48 4.07 4.73 -5.92
N VAL A 49 2.80 4.35 -5.92
CA VAL A 49 2.30 2.97 -5.94
C VAL A 49 1.21 2.94 -7.00
N ARG A 50 1.14 1.87 -7.78
CA ARG A 50 0.10 1.64 -8.78
C ARG A 50 -0.33 0.18 -8.71
N VAL A 51 -1.62 -0.04 -8.90
CA VAL A 51 -2.27 -1.34 -9.03
C VAL A 51 -3.02 -1.41 -10.35
N ALA A 52 -3.31 -2.62 -10.83
CA ALA A 52 -3.80 -2.88 -12.19
C ALA A 52 -5.33 -2.91 -12.27
#